data_AF-A0A820QAW8-F1
#
_entry.id   AF-A0A820QAW8-F1
#
_cell.length_a   1.000
_cell.length_b   1.000
_cell.length_c   1.000
_cell.angle_alpha   90.00
_cell.angle_beta   90.00
_cell.angle_gamma   90.00
#
_symmetry.space_group_name_H-M   'P 1'
#
loop_
_entity.id
_entity.type
_entity.pdbx_description
1 polymer ?
#
loop_
_entity_poly.entity_id
_entity_poly.type
_entity_poly.pdbx_seq_one_letter_code
_entity_poly.pdbx_strand_id
1 'polypeptide(L)'
;QSIDSNQPFSIGIKWKINKNNSDRITSFKVFLDGKLHDEIDTDGQHSFKYEYTQLQINQTYSIFIKACIKQNIFDGSIYQCDIESNASNELILQCTTPSKVAPLRIERMHPDGIDIVWDTPTEDQDMNIIGYQILKNGQPVGKPIPVD
;
A
#
# COMPACT_ATOMS: atom_id res chain seq x y z
N GLN A 1 1.86 -28.71 3.11
CA GLN A 1 2.99 -27.76 3.13
C GLN A 1 2.40 -26.39 3.31
N SER A 2 2.71 -25.75 4.43
CA SER A 2 2.30 -24.38 4.73
C SER A 2 2.97 -23.47 3.71
N ILE A 3 2.20 -22.70 2.95
CA ILE A 3 2.75 -21.63 2.14
C ILE A 3 3.20 -20.59 3.15
N ASP A 4 4.50 -20.54 3.41
CA ASP A 4 5.13 -19.47 4.20
C ASP A 4 5.08 -18.21 3.34
N SER A 5 3.91 -17.56 3.32
CA SER A 5 3.69 -16.28 2.65
C SER A 5 4.33 -15.17 3.47
N ASN A 6 5.64 -15.22 3.64
CA ASN A 6 6.41 -14.22 4.37
C ASN A 6 6.92 -13.13 3.39
N GLN A 7 6.18 -12.87 2.30
CA GLN A 7 6.45 -11.69 1.48
C GLN A 7 5.87 -10.48 2.20
N PRO A 8 6.70 -9.49 2.58
CA PRO A 8 6.21 -8.29 3.25
C PRO A 8 5.27 -7.54 2.29
N PHE A 9 4.02 -7.35 2.72
CA PHE A 9 3.08 -6.53 1.96
C PHE A 9 3.54 -5.07 2.02
N SER A 10 3.37 -4.36 0.91
CA SER A 10 3.54 -2.91 0.87
C SER A 10 2.28 -2.21 0.42
N ILE A 11 2.08 -1.01 0.96
CA ILE A 11 0.93 -0.16 0.65
C ILE A 11 1.46 1.20 0.24
N GLY A 12 1.14 1.61 -0.98
CA GLY A 12 1.45 2.94 -1.50
C GLY A 12 0.28 3.89 -1.35
N ILE A 13 0.45 4.97 -0.58
CA ILE A 13 -0.49 6.09 -0.55
C ILE A 13 0.03 7.27 -1.36
N LYS A 14 -0.90 8.06 -1.92
CA LYS A 14 -0.61 9.29 -2.65
C LYS A 14 -1.57 10.38 -2.23
N TRP A 15 -1.05 11.59 -2.06
CA TRP A 15 -1.86 12.77 -1.78
C TRP A 15 -1.28 14.01 -2.46
N LYS A 16 -2.05 15.09 -2.46
CA LYS A 16 -1.67 16.37 -3.05
C LYS A 16 -2.08 17.52 -2.15
N ILE A 17 -1.30 18.59 -2.19
CA ILE A 17 -1.67 19.83 -1.51
C ILE A 17 -2.71 20.55 -2.36
N ASN A 18 -3.81 20.97 -1.73
CA ASN A 18 -4.79 21.81 -2.42
C ASN A 18 -4.20 23.23 -2.59
N LYS A 19 -4.37 23.83 -3.77
CA LYS A 19 -3.73 25.11 -4.16
C LYS A 19 -4.02 26.26 -3.19
N ASN A 20 -5.10 26.21 -2.42
CA ASN A 20 -5.44 27.26 -1.46
C ASN A 20 -4.59 27.23 -0.18
N ASN A 21 -3.89 26.13 0.10
CA ASN A 21 -3.12 25.93 1.32
C ASN A 21 -1.62 25.62 1.07
N SER A 22 -1.16 25.70 -0.19
CA SER A 22 0.20 25.25 -0.59
C SER A 22 1.32 25.99 0.13
N ASP A 23 1.15 27.28 0.36
CA ASP A 23 2.29 28.15 0.71
C ASP A 23 2.63 28.13 2.20
N ARG A 24 1.83 27.43 3.01
CA ARG A 24 1.98 27.40 4.47
C ARG A 24 2.32 26.03 5.02
N ILE A 25 2.07 24.96 4.27
CA ILE A 25 2.35 23.59 4.73
C ILE A 25 3.83 23.28 4.49
N THR A 26 4.54 22.99 5.56
CA THR A 26 5.98 22.71 5.52
C THR A 26 6.29 21.22 5.60
N SER A 27 5.43 20.43 6.23
CA SER A 27 5.61 18.97 6.31
C SER A 27 4.29 18.22 6.47
N PHE A 28 4.33 16.91 6.31
CA PHE A 28 3.24 15.97 6.57
C PHE A 28 3.69 14.91 7.55
N LYS A 29 2.89 14.68 8.60
CA LYS A 29 3.05 13.54 9.51
C LYS A 29 2.16 12.40 9.05
N VAL A 30 2.76 11.23 8.88
CA VAL A 30 2.12 10.01 8.39
C VAL A 30 1.90 9.08 9.56
N PHE A 31 0.67 8.60 9.75
CA PHE A 31 0.29 7.76 10.88
C PHE A 31 -0.10 6.36 10.42
N LEU A 32 0.23 5.36 11.25
CA LEU A 32 -0.17 3.97 11.13
C LEU A 32 -0.70 3.51 12.49
N ASP A 33 -1.95 3.04 12.53
CA ASP A 33 -2.67 2.63 13.75
C ASP A 33 -2.61 3.68 14.87
N GLY A 34 -2.79 4.94 14.48
CA GLY A 34 -2.76 6.09 15.40
C GLY A 34 -1.37 6.49 15.90
N LYS A 35 -0.30 5.79 15.51
CA LYS A 35 1.08 6.12 15.86
C LYS A 35 1.75 6.90 14.74
N LEU A 36 2.51 7.93 15.11
CA LEU A 36 3.38 8.63 14.16
C LEU A 36 4.39 7.62 13.59
N HIS A 37 4.35 7.45 12.28
CA HIS A 37 5.23 6.55 11.57
C HIS A 37 6.39 7.31 10.93
N ASP A 38 6.08 8.43 10.27
CA ASP A 38 7.08 9.21 9.55
C ASP A 38 6.67 10.68 9.39
N GLU A 39 7.62 11.54 9.04
CA GLU A 39 7.39 12.93 8.70
C GLU A 39 8.09 13.29 7.38
N ILE A 40 7.34 13.93 6.47
CA ILE A 40 7.78 14.24 5.12
C ILE A 40 7.74 15.76 4.94
N ASP A 41 8.90 16.38 4.78
CA ASP A 41 8.98 17.81 4.44
C ASP A 41 8.48 18.05 3.01
N THR A 42 7.83 19.19 2.80
CA THR A 42 7.23 19.49 1.50
C THR A 42 8.26 19.87 0.45
N ASP A 43 9.34 20.57 0.83
CA ASP A 43 10.39 21.06 -0.07
C ASP A 43 9.84 21.74 -1.35
N GLY A 44 8.69 22.42 -1.22
CA GLY A 44 7.98 23.07 -2.34
C GLY A 44 7.25 22.11 -3.30
N GLN A 45 7.20 20.81 -2.98
CA GLN A 45 6.42 19.82 -3.71
C GLN A 45 4.94 19.90 -3.36
N HIS A 46 4.09 19.56 -4.35
CA HIS A 46 2.63 19.62 -4.21
C HIS A 46 1.96 18.24 -4.32
N SER A 47 2.74 17.18 -4.56
CA SER A 47 2.25 15.81 -4.73
C SER A 47 3.24 14.85 -4.08
N PHE A 48 2.72 13.92 -3.30
CA PHE A 48 3.51 13.05 -2.45
C PHE A 48 3.09 11.60 -2.65
N LYS A 49 4.06 10.70 -2.50
CA LYS A 49 3.86 9.25 -2.44
C LYS A 49 4.59 8.75 -1.20
N TYR A 50 3.92 7.90 -0.43
CA TYR A 50 4.53 7.18 0.68
C TYR A 50 4.23 5.70 0.56
N GLU A 51 5.18 4.85 0.96
CA GLU A 51 5.04 3.41 0.90
C GLU A 51 5.33 2.80 2.27
N TYR A 52 4.30 2.22 2.89
CA TYR A 52 4.48 1.36 4.06
C TYR A 52 4.97 0.01 3.59
N THR A 53 6.02 -0.52 4.21
CA THR A 53 6.56 -1.85 3.90
C THR A 53 6.49 -2.74 5.14
N GLN A 54 6.67 -4.04 4.95
CA GLN A 54 6.72 -5.02 6.06
C GLN A 54 5.40 -5.13 6.85
N LEU A 55 4.27 -4.94 6.17
CA LEU A 55 2.95 -5.14 6.76
C LEU A 55 2.61 -6.62 6.88
N GLN A 56 1.88 -6.96 7.93
CA GLN A 56 1.45 -8.32 8.25
C GLN A 56 0.14 -8.68 7.54
N ILE A 57 0.08 -9.94 7.11
CA ILE A 57 -1.11 -10.56 6.53
C ILE A 57 -2.18 -10.76 7.61
N ASN A 58 -3.44 -10.68 7.20
CA ASN A 58 -4.65 -10.76 7.99
C ASN A 58 -4.73 -9.71 9.09
N GLN A 59 -4.07 -8.58 8.90
CA GLN A 59 -4.15 -7.43 9.78
C GLN A 59 -4.87 -6.26 9.10
N THR A 60 -5.67 -5.56 9.89
CA THR A 60 -6.29 -4.30 9.50
C THR A 60 -5.42 -3.15 9.99
N TYR A 61 -5.13 -2.22 9.09
CA TYR A 61 -4.36 -1.02 9.37
C TYR A 61 -5.23 0.21 9.20
N SER A 62 -5.12 1.15 10.14
CA SER A 62 -5.64 2.50 10.00
C SER A 62 -4.51 3.45 9.61
N ILE A 63 -4.70 4.19 8.53
CA ILE A 63 -3.75 5.22 8.13
C ILE A 63 -4.44 6.56 7.93
N PHE A 64 -3.76 7.61 8.38
CA PHE A 64 -4.15 8.99 8.12
C PHE A 64 -2.92 9.87 8.12
N ILE A 65 -3.06 11.07 7.57
CA ILE A 65 -2.00 12.07 7.52
C ILE A 65 -2.46 13.36 8.20
N LYS A 66 -1.50 14.11 8.73
CA LYS A 66 -1.71 15.48 9.22
C LYS A 66 -0.74 16.42 8.54
N ALA A 67 -1.24 17.56 8.07
CA ALA A 67 -0.39 18.64 7.58
C ALA A 67 0.21 19.39 8.77
N CYS A 68 1.46 19.81 8.64
CA CYS A 68 2.17 20.57 9.66
C CYS A 68 2.69 21.89 9.07
N ILE A 69 2.65 22.92 9.89
CA ILE A 69 3.28 24.21 9.64
C ILE A 69 4.38 24.39 10.66
N LYS A 70 5.62 24.44 10.19
CA LYS A 70 6.82 24.78 10.97
C LYS A 70 7.05 26.27 10.81
N GLN A 71 6.75 27.04 11.84
CA GLN A 71 7.05 28.47 11.86
C GLN A 71 8.25 28.73 12.77
N ASN A 72 9.33 29.27 12.20
CA ASN A 72 10.47 29.77 12.96
C ASN A 72 10.14 31.20 13.44
N ILE A 73 9.95 31.37 14.74
CA ILE A 73 9.79 32.68 15.36
C ILE A 73 11.18 33.13 15.81
N PHE A 74 11.68 34.23 15.23
CA PHE A 74 12.96 34.83 15.59
C PHE A 74 12.74 35.98 16.57
N ASP A 75 13.07 35.75 17.83
CA ASP A 75 13.14 36.79 18.87
C ASP A 75 14.42 36.64 19.72
N GLY A 76 15.56 36.55 19.04
CA GLY A 76 16.86 36.27 19.66
C GLY A 76 17.11 34.81 20.07
N SER A 77 16.05 33.98 20.12
CA SER A 77 16.10 32.51 20.20
C SER A 77 15.23 31.92 19.08
N ILE A 78 15.63 30.77 18.52
CA ILE A 78 14.85 30.06 17.49
C ILE A 78 13.79 29.22 18.19
N TYR A 79 12.53 29.63 18.11
CA TYR A 79 11.39 28.80 18.52
C TYR A 79 10.73 28.19 17.28
N GLN A 80 10.65 26.87 17.23
CA GLN A 80 9.89 26.14 16.22
C GLN A 80 8.50 25.84 16.76
N CYS A 81 7.47 26.45 16.18
CA CYS A 81 6.08 26.08 16.46
C CYS A 81 5.61 25.10 15.39
N ASP A 82 5.25 23.89 15.81
CA ASP A 82 4.64 22.86 14.96
C ASP A 82 3.12 22.93 15.13
N ILE A 83 2.43 23.55 14.16
CA ILE A 83 0.96 23.57 14.14
C ILE A 83 0.49 22.40 13.28
N GLU A 84 -0.16 21.42 13.92
CA GLU A 84 -0.77 20.29 13.22
C GLU A 84 -2.21 20.63 12.76
N SER A 85 -2.56 20.18 11.56
CA SER A 85 -3.96 20.18 11.11
C SER A 85 -4.78 19.09 11.81
N ASN A 86 -6.10 19.15 11.61
CA ASN A 86 -6.94 17.97 11.79
C ASN A 86 -6.44 16.81 10.91
N ALA A 87 -6.71 15.57 11.33
CA ALA A 87 -6.40 14.40 10.53
C ALA A 87 -7.15 14.42 9.19
N SER A 88 -6.54 13.83 8.16
CA SER A 88 -7.25 13.46 6.93
C SER A 88 -8.39 12.48 7.23
N ASN A 89 -9.15 12.12 6.20
CA ASN A 89 -9.96 10.91 6.31
C ASN A 89 -9.05 9.72 6.66
N GLU A 90 -9.57 8.85 7.52
CA GLU A 90 -8.93 7.60 7.88
C GLU A 90 -9.14 6.60 6.73
N LEU A 91 -8.06 5.99 6.26
CA LEU A 91 -8.11 4.91 5.31
C LEU A 91 -7.91 3.60 6.07
N ILE A 92 -8.91 2.74 6.04
CA ILE A 92 -8.86 1.41 6.64
C ILE A 92 -8.46 0.42 5.56
N LEU A 93 -7.37 -0.29 5.79
CA LEU A 93 -6.80 -1.24 4.84
C LEU A 93 -6.75 -2.62 5.48
N GLN A 94 -7.24 -3.61 4.76
CA GLN A 94 -7.15 -5.00 5.18
C GLN A 94 -6.12 -5.71 4.30
N CYS A 95 -4.98 -6.07 4.90
CA CYS A 95 -4.01 -6.93 4.25
C CYS A 95 -4.52 -8.36 4.31
N THR A 96 -5.33 -8.80 3.37
CA THR A 96 -5.83 -10.18 3.34
C THR A 96 -4.98 -10.99 2.36
N THR A 97 -4.70 -12.25 2.71
CA THR A 97 -4.29 -13.22 1.70
C THR A 97 -5.44 -13.48 0.75
N PRO A 98 -5.23 -13.50 -0.58
CA PRO A 98 -6.24 -14.00 -1.50
C PRO A 98 -6.72 -15.37 -1.01
N SER A 99 -8.03 -15.53 -0.82
CA SER A 99 -8.57 -16.78 -0.31
C SER A 99 -8.23 -17.88 -1.32
N LYS A 100 -7.48 -18.87 -0.85
CA LYS A 100 -7.11 -20.14 -1.49
C LYS A 100 -7.42 -20.19 -3.00
N VAL A 101 -6.41 -19.96 -3.84
CA VAL A 101 -6.52 -20.12 -5.30
C VAL A 101 -7.19 -21.47 -5.57
N ALA A 102 -8.27 -21.45 -6.36
CA ALA A 102 -8.97 -22.67 -6.74
C ALA A 102 -7.98 -23.68 -7.32
N PRO A 103 -8.19 -24.99 -7.12
CA PRO A 103 -7.23 -26.00 -7.53
C PRO A 103 -6.91 -25.85 -9.03
N LEU A 104 -5.63 -25.66 -9.34
CA LEU A 104 -5.13 -25.62 -10.70
C LEU A 104 -5.31 -27.01 -11.32
N ARG A 105 -5.98 -27.06 -12.47
CA ARG A 105 -6.27 -28.29 -13.21
C ARG A 105 -5.54 -28.25 -14.55
N ILE A 106 -5.12 -29.41 -15.00
CA ILE A 106 -4.57 -29.58 -16.35
C ILE A 106 -5.75 -29.90 -17.26
N GLU A 107 -5.98 -29.04 -18.26
CA GLU A 107 -7.02 -29.27 -19.26
C GLU A 107 -6.49 -30.19 -20.38
N ARG A 108 -5.28 -29.91 -20.88
CA ARG A 108 -4.63 -30.70 -21.93
C ARG A 108 -3.11 -30.72 -21.77
N MET A 109 -2.49 -31.79 -22.24
CA MET A 109 -1.04 -31.88 -22.41
C MET A 109 -0.73 -32.12 -23.88
N HIS A 110 0.23 -31.38 -24.41
CA HIS A 110 0.75 -31.48 -25.76
C HIS A 110 2.27 -31.74 -25.71
N PRO A 111 2.90 -32.22 -26.79
CA PRO A 111 4.35 -32.34 -26.86
C PRO A 111 5.09 -31.03 -26.58
N ASP A 112 4.45 -29.90 -26.90
CA ASP A 112 5.02 -28.56 -26.81
C ASP A 112 4.62 -27.80 -25.54
N GLY A 113 3.72 -28.34 -24.70
CA GLY A 113 3.22 -27.61 -23.54
C GLY A 113 2.04 -28.25 -22.79
N ILE A 114 1.51 -27.51 -21.81
CA ILE A 114 0.37 -27.93 -20.98
C ILE A 114 -0.60 -26.76 -20.90
N ASP A 115 -1.87 -27.04 -21.17
CA ASP A 115 -2.97 -26.11 -20.95
C ASP A 115 -3.48 -26.28 -19.52
N ILE A 116 -3.49 -25.18 -18.76
CA ILE A 116 -3.88 -25.17 -17.35
C ILE A 116 -5.09 -24.24 -17.17
N VAL A 117 -6.02 -24.66 -16.32
CA VAL A 117 -7.24 -23.93 -15.98
C VAL A 117 -7.42 -23.89 -14.47
N TRP A 118 -7.96 -22.77 -13.96
CA TRP A 118 -8.28 -22.59 -12.56
C TRP A 118 -9.56 -21.76 -12.44
N ASP A 119 -10.30 -21.96 -11.36
CA ASP A 119 -11.47 -21.13 -11.08
C ASP A 119 -11.04 -19.84 -10.37
N THR A 120 -11.75 -18.74 -10.62
CA THR A 120 -11.58 -17.52 -9.83
C THR A 120 -12.07 -17.79 -8.39
N PRO A 121 -11.26 -17.53 -7.35
CA PRO A 121 -11.69 -17.76 -5.98
C PRO A 121 -12.92 -16.91 -5.66
N THR A 122 -13.97 -17.58 -5.15
CA THR A 122 -15.32 -17.02 -5.04
C THR A 122 -15.54 -16.22 -3.74
N GLU A 123 -14.60 -16.27 -2.80
CA GLU A 123 -14.77 -15.71 -1.44
C GLU A 123 -14.20 -14.30 -1.25
N ASP A 124 -13.46 -13.78 -2.22
CA ASP A 124 -12.86 -12.45 -2.11
C ASP A 124 -13.81 -11.37 -2.66
N GLN A 125 -15.00 -11.22 -2.05
CA GLN A 125 -16.02 -10.24 -2.49
C GLN A 125 -15.53 -8.78 -2.48
N ASP A 126 -14.42 -8.51 -1.79
CA ASP A 126 -13.81 -7.17 -1.69
C ASP A 126 -12.38 -7.08 -2.25
N MET A 127 -11.81 -8.16 -2.82
CA MET A 127 -10.46 -8.10 -3.41
C MET A 127 -10.49 -8.24 -4.92
N ASN A 128 -10.13 -7.16 -5.60
CA ASN A 128 -9.95 -7.18 -7.04
C ASN A 128 -8.62 -7.89 -7.36
N ILE A 129 -8.70 -9.15 -7.79
CA ILE A 129 -7.53 -9.87 -8.32
C ILE A 129 -7.09 -9.13 -9.58
N ILE A 130 -5.83 -8.71 -9.67
CA ILE A 130 -5.30 -7.98 -10.84
C ILE A 130 -4.55 -8.88 -11.82
N GLY A 131 -4.29 -10.13 -11.44
CA GLY A 131 -3.63 -11.13 -12.27
C GLY A 131 -3.13 -12.35 -11.49
N TYR A 132 -2.59 -13.32 -12.22
CA TYR A 132 -2.08 -14.59 -11.74
C TYR A 132 -0.62 -14.80 -12.16
N GLN A 133 0.24 -15.25 -11.24
CA GLN A 133 1.60 -15.68 -11.56
C GLN A 133 1.69 -17.21 -11.49
N ILE A 134 2.13 -17.84 -12.58
CA ILE A 134 2.38 -19.28 -12.61
C ILE A 134 3.76 -19.58 -12.03
N LEU A 135 3.84 -20.59 -11.16
CA LEU A 135 5.10 -21.10 -10.64
C LEU A 135 5.28 -22.57 -11.08
N LYS A 136 6.45 -22.90 -11.61
CA LYS A 136 6.89 -24.27 -11.87
C LYS A 136 7.99 -24.61 -10.88
N ASN A 137 7.76 -25.62 -10.04
CA ASN A 137 8.68 -26.02 -8.97
C ASN A 137 9.06 -24.86 -8.04
N GLY A 138 8.09 -23.99 -7.71
CA GLY A 138 8.31 -22.82 -6.85
C GLY A 138 9.04 -21.65 -7.50
N GLN A 139 9.35 -21.71 -8.80
CA GLN A 139 9.95 -20.60 -9.55
C GLN A 139 8.93 -19.99 -10.52
N PRO A 140 8.84 -18.65 -10.60
CA PRO A 140 7.90 -17.99 -11.51
C PRO A 140 8.24 -18.32 -12.97
N VAL A 141 7.22 -18.65 -13.75
CA VAL A 141 7.34 -18.92 -15.19
C VAL A 141 6.54 -17.88 -15.96
N GLY A 142 7.18 -17.29 -16.96
CA GLY A 142 6.54 -16.29 -17.81
C GLY A 142 6.23 -14.99 -17.07
N LYS A 143 5.42 -14.15 -17.72
CA LYS A 143 4.92 -12.90 -17.14
C LYS A 143 3.61 -13.18 -16.38
N PRO A 144 3.27 -12.34 -15.38
CA PRO A 144 1.95 -12.38 -14.76
C PRO A 144 0.84 -12.27 -15.82
N ILE A 145 -0.18 -13.11 -15.68
CA ILE A 145 -1.36 -13.16 -16.53
C ILE A 145 -2.38 -12.17 -15.94
N PRO A 146 -2.71 -11.06 -16.60
CA PRO A 146 -3.72 -10.13 -16.10
C PRO A 146 -5.10 -10.82 -16.07
N VAL A 147 -5.97 -10.39 -15.15
CA VAL A 147 -7.41 -10.69 -15.30
C VAL A 147 -7.99 -9.70 -16.31
N ASP A 148 -8.89 -10.16 -17.17
CA ASP A 148 -9.64 -9.31 -18.10
C ASP A 148 -10.72 -8.48 -17.39
#